data_AF-A0A536UFU7-F1
#
_entry.id   AF-A0A536UFU7-F1
#
_cell.length_a   1.000
_cell.length_b   1.000
_cell.length_c   1.000
_cell.angle_alpha   90.00
_cell.angle_beta   90.00
_cell.angle_gamma   90.00
#
_symmetry.space_group_name_H-M   'P 1'
#
loop_
_entity.id
_entity.type
_entity.pdbx_description
1 polymer ?
#
loop_
_entity_poly.entity_id
_entity_poly.type
_entity_poly.pdbx_seq_one_letter_code
_entity_poly.pdbx_strand_id
1 'polypeptide(L)' 'MIGLAAVAICAALTIATPARAADLDKVLHWEFRAAETGFDPGRVIDYYSNTVIEAVFERLLTYDYLARPSKLVPEAAEG' A
#
# COMPACT_ATOMS: atom_id res chain seq x y z
N MET A 1 -13.73 -42.00 -5.75
CA MET A 1 -12.30 -41.89 -5.39
C MET A 1 -11.55 -40.77 -6.13
N ILE A 2 -11.99 -40.32 -7.32
CA ILE A 2 -11.34 -39.23 -8.07
C ILE A 2 -11.51 -37.85 -7.41
N GLY A 3 -12.68 -37.56 -6.82
CA GLY A 3 -12.95 -36.27 -6.17
C GLY A 3 -12.09 -35.98 -4.93
N LEU A 4 -11.69 -37.01 -4.17
CA LEU A 4 -10.85 -36.84 -2.99
C LEU A 4 -9.40 -36.47 -3.37
N ALA A 5 -8.90 -37.05 -4.47
CA ALA A 5 -7.58 -36.72 -5.01
C ALA A 5 -7.53 -35.29 -5.56
N ALA A 6 -8.59 -34.83 -6.24
CA ALA A 6 -8.68 -33.46 -6.75
C ALA A 6 -8.71 -32.41 -5.62
N VAL A 7 -9.44 -32.68 -4.52
CA VAL A 7 -9.47 -31.81 -3.33
C VAL A 7 -8.11 -31.76 -2.63
N ALA A 8 -7.40 -32.89 -2.54
CA ALA A 8 -6.07 -32.94 -1.96
C ALA A 8 -5.02 -32.15 -2.78
N ILE A 9 -5.13 -32.16 -4.11
CA ILE A 9 -4.25 -31.39 -5.00
C ILE A 9 -4.52 -29.88 -4.88
N CYS A 10 -5.79 -29.46 -4.81
CA CYS A 10 -6.13 -28.05 -4.57
C CYS A 10 -5.65 -27.56 -3.19
N ALA A 11 -5.75 -28.39 -2.15
CA ALA A 11 -5.23 -28.08 -0.82
C ALA A 11 -3.69 -27.98 -0.79
N ALA A 12 -2.99 -28.78 -1.60
CA ALA A 12 -1.53 -28.70 -1.75
C ALA A 12 -1.07 -27.45 -2.51
N LEU A 13 -1.88 -26.88 -3.41
CA LEU A 13 -1.57 -25.59 -4.05
C LEU A 13 -1.77 -24.39 -3.13
N THR A 14 -2.47 -24.55 -2.01
CA THR A 14 -2.64 -23.52 -0.97
C THR A 14 -1.55 -23.55 0.10
N ILE A 15 -0.46 -24.32 -0.09
CA ILE A 15 0.73 -24.19 0.75
C ILE A 15 1.16 -22.73 0.68
N ALA A 16 0.89 -22.01 1.77
CA ALA A 16 1.14 -20.60 1.91
C ALA A 16 2.57 -20.32 1.45
N THR A 17 2.71 -19.52 0.40
CA THR A 17 4.01 -18.93 0.06
C THR A 17 4.55 -18.32 1.35
N PRO A 18 5.74 -18.71 1.82
CA PRO A 18 6.29 -18.14 3.03
C PRO A 18 6.33 -16.63 2.84
N ALA A 19 5.80 -15.88 3.82
CA ALA A 19 5.89 -14.43 3.82
C ALA A 19 7.38 -14.09 3.68
N ARG A 20 7.79 -13.60 2.51
CA ARG A 20 9.16 -13.15 2.33
C ARG A 20 9.32 -11.92 3.21
N ALA A 21 10.42 -11.85 3.96
CA ALA A 21 10.79 -10.63 4.64
C ALA A 21 10.80 -9.48 3.62
N ALA A 22 10.45 -8.27 4.07
CA ALA A 22 10.57 -7.09 3.25
C ALA A 22 12.01 -6.99 2.74
N ASP A 23 12.16 -6.82 1.43
CA ASP A 23 13.47 -6.60 0.83
C ASP A 23 13.97 -5.20 1.23
N LEU A 24 15.08 -5.15 1.97
CA LEU A 24 15.68 -3.89 2.42
C LEU A 24 16.27 -3.09 1.27
N ASP A 25 16.51 -3.73 0.13
CA ASP A 25 16.99 -3.10 -1.11
C ASP A 25 15.82 -2.68 -2.02
N LYS A 26 14.57 -2.74 -1.54
CA LYS A 26 13.39 -2.28 -2.28
C LYS A 26 13.36 -0.75 -2.33
N VAL A 27 14.12 -0.19 -3.27
CA VAL A 27 14.25 1.24 -3.50
C VAL A 27 13.39 1.67 -4.69
N LEU A 28 12.54 2.68 -4.49
CA LEU A 28 11.83 3.38 -5.56
C LEU A 28 12.58 4.69 -5.89
N HIS A 29 13.06 4.82 -7.12
CA HIS A 29 13.53 6.11 -7.62
C HIS A 29 12.35 6.87 -8.25
N TRP A 30 12.08 8.07 -7.73
CA TRP A 30 10.96 8.89 -8.12
C TRP A 30 11.42 10.30 -8.49
N GLU A 31 10.77 10.92 -9.49
CA GLU A 31 11.08 12.26 -9.96
C GLU A 31 9.92 13.23 -9.68
N PHE A 32 10.23 14.43 -9.22
CA PHE A 32 9.26 15.52 -9.09
C PHE A 32 9.42 16.49 -10.26
N ARG A 33 8.31 16.84 -10.90
CA ARG A 33 8.30 17.75 -12.07
C ARG A 33 8.50 19.22 -11.70
N ALA A 34 8.33 19.57 -10.42
CA ALA A 34 8.71 20.86 -9.85
C ALA A 34 9.19 20.66 -8.41
N ALA A 35 9.85 21.67 -7.87
CA ALA A 35 10.29 21.67 -6.48
C ALA A 35 9.11 21.75 -5.50
N GLU A 36 9.27 21.08 -4.38
CA GLU A 36 8.39 21.17 -3.22
C GLU A 36 8.46 22.58 -2.60
N THR A 37 7.37 23.01 -1.97
CA THR A 37 7.29 24.34 -1.32
C THR A 37 7.49 24.27 0.20
N GLY A 38 7.36 23.09 0.79
CA GLY A 38 7.59 22.85 2.21
C GLY A 38 7.10 21.46 2.64
N PHE A 39 7.22 21.14 3.93
CA PHE A 39 6.76 19.86 4.48
C PHE A 39 5.88 20.02 5.72
N ASP A 40 5.37 21.22 5.96
CA ASP A 40 4.37 21.49 7.00
C ASP A 40 2.97 21.31 6.39
N PRO A 41 2.22 20.24 6.76
CA PRO A 41 0.91 19.95 6.18
C PRO A 41 -0.12 21.07 6.40
N GLY A 42 0.08 21.92 7.43
CA GLY A 42 -0.79 23.07 7.69
C GLY A 42 -0.51 24.28 6.80
N ARG A 43 0.56 24.26 6.00
CA ARG A 43 1.00 25.40 5.19
C ARG A 43 1.11 25.14 3.69
N VAL A 44 1.32 23.89 3.28
CA VAL A 44 1.49 23.56 1.86
C VAL A 44 0.16 23.31 1.16
N ILE A 45 0.13 23.60 -0.15
CA ILE A 45 -1.03 23.38 -1.02
C ILE A 45 -0.66 22.70 -2.35
N ASP A 46 0.64 22.54 -2.64
CA ASP A 46 1.10 21.94 -3.89
C ASP A 46 1.11 20.41 -3.82
N TYR A 47 1.02 19.77 -4.98
CA TYR A 47 0.94 18.32 -5.11
C TYR A 47 2.25 17.61 -4.73
N TYR A 48 3.41 18.21 -5.02
CA TYR A 48 4.71 17.57 -4.85
C TYR A 48 5.08 17.46 -3.37
N SER A 49 4.90 18.55 -2.61
CA SER A 49 5.03 18.55 -1.14
C SER A 49 4.08 17.56 -0.49
N ASN A 50 2.81 17.53 -0.94
CA ASN A 50 1.81 16.62 -0.38
C ASN A 50 2.13 15.14 -0.66
N THR A 51 2.79 14.81 -1.77
CA THR A 51 3.25 13.44 -2.06
C THR A 51 4.29 12.96 -1.04
N VAL A 52 5.24 13.83 -0.65
CA VAL A 52 6.24 13.50 0.38
C VAL A 52 5.58 13.43 1.77
N ILE A 53 4.69 14.37 2.08
CA ILE A 53 3.95 14.40 3.35
C ILE A 53 3.15 13.10 3.55
N GLU A 54 2.46 12.63 2.51
CA GLU A 54 1.70 11.37 2.55
C GLU A 54 2.59 10.14 2.83
N ALA A 55 3.87 10.19 2.45
CA ALA A 55 4.81 9.10 2.72
C ALA A 55 5.45 9.17 4.13
N VAL A 56 5.39 10.32 4.81
CA VAL A 56 6.06 10.57 6.11
C VAL A 56 5.07 10.60 7.28
N PHE A 57 3.85 11.09 7.05
CA PHE A 57 2.82 11.25 8.08
C PHE A 57 1.65 10.31 7.85
N GLU A 58 1.14 9.72 8.93
CA GLU A 58 -0.06 8.89 8.90
C GLU A 58 -1.33 9.75 8.95
N ARG A 59 -2.29 9.47 8.07
CA ARG A 59 -3.59 10.14 8.00
C ARG A 59 -4.62 9.32 8.79
N LEU A 60 -5.76 9.92 9.09
CA LEU A 60 -6.87 9.17 9.71
C LEU A 60 -7.41 8.09 8.76
N LEU A 61 -7.58 8.46 7.50
CA LEU A 61 -8.14 7.61 6.45
C LEU A 61 -7.25 7.72 5.20
N THR A 62 -7.17 6.63 4.45
CA THR A 62 -6.46 6.52 3.17
C THR A 62 -7.35 5.86 2.10
N TYR A 63 -6.83 5.69 0.88
CA TYR A 63 -7.53 4.99 -0.19
C TYR A 63 -6.98 3.57 -0.39
N ASP A 64 -7.88 2.61 -0.59
CA ASP A 64 -7.52 1.30 -1.16
C ASP A 64 -7.22 1.49 -2.66
N TYR A 65 -5.93 1.56 -2.99
CA TYR A 65 -5.43 1.73 -4.35
C TYR A 65 -5.61 0.49 -5.24
N LEU A 66 -5.95 -0.68 -4.67
CA LEU A 66 -6.21 -1.91 -5.44
C LEU A 66 -7.70 -2.14 -5.69
N ALA A 67 -8.58 -1.54 -4.89
CA ALA A 67 -10.03 -1.58 -5.13
C ALA A 67 -10.42 -0.89 -6.45
N ARG A 68 -11.46 -1.43 -7.11
CA ARG A 68 -12.07 -0.85 -8.32
C ARG A 68 -13.59 -0.83 -8.14
N PRO A 69 -14.23 0.34 -7.90
CA PRO A 69 -13.62 1.67 -7.71
C PRO A 69 -12.82 1.78 -6.40
N SER A 70 -11.95 2.80 -6.31
CA SER A 70 -11.19 3.11 -5.09
C SER A 70 -12.12 3.42 -3.91
N LYS A 71 -11.74 2.97 -2.71
CA LYS A 71 -12.54 3.14 -1.49
C LYS A 71 -11.73 3.82 -0.39
N LEU A 72 -12.40 4.65 0.42
CA LEU A 72 -11.82 5.24 1.62
C LEU A 72 -11.78 4.16 2.71
N VAL A 73 -10.61 3.96 3.32
CA VAL A 73 -10.36 2.95 4.36
C VAL A 73 -9.62 3.58 5.55
N PRO A 74 -9.76 3.04 6.77
CA PRO A 74 -8.97 3.50 7.92
C PRO A 74 -7.47 3.34 7.72
N GLU A 75 -6.70 4.32 8.20
CA GLU A 75 -5.25 4.24 8.40
C GLU A 75 -4.95 4.35 9.90
N ALA A 76 -4.83 5.57 10.44
CA ALA A 76 -4.65 5.79 11.89
C ALA A 76 -5.98 5.93 12.67
N ALA A 77 -7.13 6.04 11.98
CA ALA A 77 -8.42 6.11 12.65
C ALA A 77 -8.80 4.76 13.28
N GLU A 78 -9.24 4.80 14.54
CA GLU A 78 -9.83 3.67 15.25
C GLU A 78 -11.36 3.83 15.32
N GLY A 79 -12.11 2.74 15.16
CA GLY A 79 -13.58 2.70 15.19
C GLY A 79 -14.13 1.30 15.41
#